data_AF-A0A7S0AAL2-F1
#
_entry.id   AF-A0A7S0AAL2-F1
#
_cell.length_a   1.000
_cell.length_b   1.000
_cell.length_c   1.000
_cell.angle_alpha   90.00
_cell.angle_beta   90.00
_cell.angle_gamma   90.00
#
_symmetry.space_group_name_H-M   'P 1'
#
loop_
_entity.id
_entity.type
_entity.pdbx_description
1 polymer ?
#
loop_
_entity_poly.entity_id
_entity_poly.type
_entity_poly.pdbx_seq_one_letter_code
_entity_poly.pdbx_strand_id
1 'polypeptide(L)'
;EHQDVVQASPSEKIGVALRISRNANGDLFTCEVTTLTLKSPTAGVCSASVQRDVTDQVPVDTLLRAAGSGEYFRLMQGRRRSARDPESLAHIRARVVPALQGGLAEDQTEEPTSLE
;
A
#
# COMPACT_ATOMS: atom_id res chain seq x y z
N GLU A 1 -32.54 -28.33 10.03
CA GLU A 1 -31.68 -27.41 10.79
C GLU A 1 -30.99 -26.48 9.79
N HIS A 2 -31.24 -25.18 9.85
CA HIS A 2 -30.53 -24.19 9.03
C HIS A 2 -29.20 -23.93 9.74
N GLN A 3 -28.09 -24.43 9.19
CA GLN A 3 -26.76 -23.99 9.63
C GLN A 3 -26.57 -22.55 9.16
N ASP A 4 -26.67 -21.61 10.10
CA ASP A 4 -26.08 -20.27 9.94
C ASP A 4 -24.58 -20.46 9.72
N VAL A 5 -24.15 -20.43 8.46
CA VAL A 5 -22.74 -20.24 8.13
C VAL A 5 -22.41 -18.84 8.61
N VAL A 6 -21.82 -18.75 9.80
CA VAL A 6 -21.22 -17.51 10.31
C VAL A 6 -20.11 -17.13 9.32
N GLN A 7 -20.47 -16.33 8.32
CA GLN A 7 -19.55 -15.86 7.31
C GLN A 7 -18.61 -14.86 8.00
N ALA A 8 -17.47 -15.37 8.47
CA ALA A 8 -16.49 -14.56 9.15
C ALA A 8 -16.08 -13.40 8.23
N SER A 9 -16.30 -12.17 8.71
CA SER A 9 -15.97 -10.97 7.97
C SER A 9 -14.47 -10.93 7.67
N PRO A 10 -14.05 -10.55 6.45
CA PRO A 10 -12.64 -10.39 6.15
C PRO A 10 -12.01 -9.37 7.09
N SER A 11 -10.83 -9.70 7.63
CA SER A 11 -10.09 -8.79 8.50
C SER A 11 -9.19 -7.87 7.67
N GLU A 12 -9.15 -6.59 8.05
CA GLU A 12 -8.40 -5.56 7.35
C GLU A 12 -7.23 -5.06 8.21
N LYS A 13 -6.06 -4.90 7.60
CA LYS A 13 -4.88 -4.30 8.22
C LYS A 13 -4.27 -3.26 7.30
N ILE A 14 -4.00 -2.08 7.85
CA ILE A 14 -3.32 -0.99 7.15
C ILE A 14 -1.88 -0.88 7.66
N GLY A 15 -0.93 -1.04 6.75
CA GLY A 15 0.50 -0.79 6.96
C GLY A 15 0.92 0.53 6.33
N VAL A 16 1.87 1.21 6.97
CA VAL A 16 2.49 2.43 6.45
C VAL A 16 3.99 2.32 6.65
N ALA A 17 4.76 2.66 5.61
CA ALA A 17 6.20 2.74 5.66
C ALA A 17 6.70 3.99 4.92
N LEU A 18 7.81 4.56 5.40
CA LEU A 18 8.57 5.56 4.66
C LEU A 18 9.83 4.91 4.11
N ARG A 19 10.17 5.22 2.87
CA ARG A 19 11.43 4.81 2.25
C ARG A 19 12.05 5.97 1.49
N ILE A 20 13.37 5.97 1.38
CA ILE A 20 14.07 6.82 0.44
C ILE A 20 14.03 6.13 -0.92
N SER A 21 13.71 6.87 -1.97
CA SER A 21 13.70 6.40 -3.35
C SER A 21 14.46 7.38 -4.22
N ARG A 22 14.83 6.94 -5.43
CA ARG A 22 15.57 7.74 -6.40
C ARG A 22 14.76 7.85 -7.68
N ASN A 23 14.61 9.05 -8.22
CA ASN A 23 13.92 9.27 -9.50
C ASN A 23 14.87 8.99 -10.69
N ALA A 24 14.36 9.12 -11.92
CA ALA A 24 15.16 8.91 -13.13
C ALA A 24 16.30 9.93 -13.30
N ASN A 25 16.19 11.11 -12.71
CA ASN A 25 17.22 12.16 -12.74
C ASN A 25 18.33 11.92 -11.69
N GLY A 26 18.15 10.95 -10.79
CA GLY A 26 19.08 10.67 -9.71
C GLY A 26 18.76 11.35 -8.38
N ASP A 27 17.72 12.17 -8.31
CA ASP A 27 17.33 12.87 -7.09
C ASP A 27 16.72 11.90 -6.08
N LEU A 28 17.09 12.09 -4.82
CA LEU A 28 16.50 11.35 -3.71
C LEU A 28 15.22 12.04 -3.24
N PHE A 29 14.20 11.23 -2.99
CA PHE A 29 12.91 11.68 -2.48
C PHE A 29 12.39 10.71 -1.42
N THR A 30 11.52 11.20 -0.53
CA THR A 30 10.86 10.37 0.48
C THR A 30 9.54 9.85 -0.07
N CYS A 31 9.43 8.54 -0.19
CA CYS A 31 8.21 7.86 -0.60
C CYS A 31 7.48 7.27 0.60
N GLU A 32 6.21 7.59 0.75
CA GLU A 32 5.30 6.86 1.64
C GLU A 32 4.67 5.71 0.88
N VAL A 33 4.66 4.54 1.51
CA VAL A 33 3.98 3.33 1.03
C VAL A 33 2.87 3.00 2.02
N THR A 34 1.63 3.06 1.55
CA THR A 34 0.48 2.60 2.34
C THR A 34 -0.02 1.29 1.77
N THR A 35 -0.06 0.26 2.60
CA THR A 35 -0.48 -1.10 2.23
C THR A 35 -1.78 -1.44 2.91
N LEU A 36 -2.76 -1.91 2.13
CA LEU A 36 -3.98 -2.52 2.61
C LEU A 36 -3.85 -4.03 2.48
N THR A 37 -3.92 -4.74 3.60
CA THR A 37 -3.94 -6.20 3.66
C THR A 37 -5.34 -6.65 4.06
N LEU A 38 -5.95 -7.50 3.21
CA LEU A 38 -7.22 -8.14 3.44
C LEU A 38 -6.99 -9.63 3.64
N LYS A 39 -7.41 -10.16 4.78
CA LYS A 39 -7.37 -11.59 5.07
C LYS A 39 -8.78 -12.14 5.06
N SER A 40 -9.08 -12.90 4.01
CA SER A 40 -10.31 -13.66 3.87
C SER A 40 -10.15 -15.05 4.51
N PRO A 41 -11.14 -15.52 5.29
CA PRO A 41 -11.14 -16.89 5.82
C PRO A 41 -11.13 -17.96 4.73
N THR A 42 -11.67 -17.66 3.54
CA THR A 42 -11.84 -18.62 2.45
C THR A 42 -10.86 -18.40 1.28
N ALA A 43 -10.43 -17.16 1.05
CA ALA A 43 -9.61 -16.78 -0.10
C ALA A 43 -8.15 -16.45 0.25
N GLY A 44 -7.74 -16.58 1.52
CA GLY A 44 -6.38 -16.31 1.96
C GLY A 44 -6.07 -14.83 2.17
N VAL A 45 -4.81 -14.42 1.96
CA VAL A 45 -4.33 -13.06 2.21
C VAL A 45 -4.08 -12.35 0.88
N CYS A 46 -4.71 -11.20 0.69
CA CYS A 46 -4.42 -10.28 -0.40
C CYS A 46 -3.83 -9.00 0.17
N SER A 47 -2.90 -8.38 -0.53
CA SER A 47 -2.35 -7.07 -0.16
C SER A 47 -2.14 -6.23 -1.40
N ALA A 48 -2.45 -4.94 -1.29
CA ALA A 48 -2.10 -3.97 -2.31
C ALA A 48 -1.63 -2.67 -1.67
N SER A 49 -0.77 -1.96 -2.39
CA SER A 49 -0.05 -0.81 -1.87
C SER A 49 -0.15 0.37 -2.81
N VAL A 50 -0.28 1.57 -2.26
CA VAL A 50 -0.17 2.83 -2.98
C VAL A 50 1.08 3.54 -2.50
N GLN A 51 1.79 4.14 -3.46
CA GLN A 51 3.01 4.91 -3.23
C GLN A 51 2.75 6.38 -3.51
N ARG A 52 3.28 7.25 -2.66
CA ARG A 52 3.15 8.70 -2.80
C ARG A 52 4.47 9.38 -2.43
N ASP A 53 4.85 10.38 -3.22
CA ASP A 53 5.92 11.30 -2.81
C ASP A 53 5.43 12.21 -1.67
N VAL A 54 6.17 12.17 -0.56
CA VAL A 54 5.88 12.95 0.64
C VAL A 54 7.08 13.79 1.05
N THR A 55 8.01 14.08 0.13
CA THR A 55 9.24 14.82 0.41
C THR A 55 8.98 16.18 1.05
N ASP A 56 7.93 16.89 0.62
CA ASP A 56 7.54 18.18 1.21
C ASP A 56 7.06 18.08 2.67
N GLN A 57 6.61 16.89 3.08
CA GLN A 57 6.09 16.63 4.43
C GLN A 57 7.13 15.94 5.31
N VAL A 58 7.98 15.10 4.70
CA VAL A 58 9.08 14.38 5.33
C VAL A 58 10.30 14.48 4.42
N PRO A 59 11.11 15.54 4.58
CA PRO A 59 12.34 15.69 3.84
C PRO A 59 13.29 14.50 4.03
N VAL A 60 14.10 14.20 3.02
CA VAL A 60 15.03 13.05 3.04
C VAL A 60 15.98 13.11 4.23
N ASP A 61 16.51 14.30 4.54
CA ASP A 61 17.41 14.52 5.66
C ASP A 61 16.71 14.28 7.01
N THR A 62 15.42 14.63 7.12
CA THR A 62 14.60 14.37 8.31
C THR A 62 14.42 12.88 8.53
N LEU A 63 14.12 12.12 7.46
CA LEU A 63 13.99 10.67 7.53
C LEU A 63 15.31 9.99 7.94
N LEU A 64 16.43 10.41 7.34
CA LEU A 64 17.76 9.88 7.69
C LEU A 64 18.13 10.18 9.15
N ARG A 65 17.90 11.41 9.63
CA ARG A 65 18.14 11.77 11.02
C ARG A 65 17.28 10.95 11.97
N ALA A 66 15.99 10.81 11.69
CA ALA A 66 15.08 10.02 12.52
C ALA A 66 15.46 8.54 12.57
N ALA A 67 15.97 7.98 11.46
CA ALA A 67 16.49 6.63 11.42
C ALA A 67 17.77 6.47 12.27
N GLY A 68 18.69 7.43 12.19
CA GLY A 68 19.94 7.40 12.95
C GLY A 68 19.78 7.69 14.46
N SER A 69 18.77 8.48 14.84
CA SER A 69 18.54 8.88 16.24
C SER A 69 17.52 8.01 16.99
N GLY A 70 16.92 7.01 16.33
CA GLY A 70 15.86 6.18 16.91
C GLY A 70 14.48 6.84 16.97
N GLU A 71 14.33 8.07 16.47
CA GLU A 71 13.07 8.83 16.48
C GLU A 71 12.09 8.44 15.34
N TYR A 72 12.48 7.48 14.50
CA TYR A 72 11.66 7.02 13.37
C TYR A 72 10.25 6.59 13.79
N PHE A 73 10.11 5.94 14.96
CA PHE A 73 8.80 5.55 15.46
C PHE A 73 7.87 6.75 15.68
N ARG A 74 8.40 7.86 16.20
CA ARG A 74 7.65 9.09 16.47
C ARG A 74 7.20 9.76 15.17
N LEU A 75 8.09 9.80 14.17
CA LEU A 75 7.77 10.26 12.82
C LEU A 75 6.63 9.42 12.20
N MET A 76 6.70 8.10 12.34
CA MET A 76 5.71 7.18 11.79
C MET A 76 4.33 7.29 12.43
N GLN A 77 4.20 7.75 13.69
CA GLN A 77 2.89 7.92 14.32
C GLN A 77 2.03 8.97 13.62
N GLY A 78 2.61 10.10 13.22
CA GLY A 78 1.91 11.14 12.46
C GLY A 78 1.46 10.65 11.07
N ARG A 79 2.34 9.89 10.40
CA ARG A 79 2.05 9.30 9.09
C ARG A 79 0.92 8.29 9.14
N ARG A 80 0.92 7.41 10.14
CA ARG A 80 -0.15 6.41 10.34
C ARG A 80 -1.53 7.02 10.56
N ARG A 81 -1.63 8.18 11.19
CA ARG A 81 -2.91 8.89 11.34
C ARG A 81 -3.40 9.41 9.99
N SER A 82 -2.50 10.02 9.21
CA SER A 82 -2.81 10.56 7.88
C SER A 82 -3.21 9.46 6.89
N ALA A 83 -2.52 8.33 6.89
CA ALA A 83 -2.82 7.21 6.00
C ALA A 83 -4.13 6.46 6.33
N ARG A 84 -4.69 6.69 7.52
CA ARG A 84 -6.01 6.17 7.93
C ARG A 84 -7.14 7.13 7.59
N ASP A 85 -6.83 8.25 6.94
CA ASP A 85 -7.84 9.17 6.45
C ASP A 85 -8.80 8.45 5.46
N PRO A 86 -10.12 8.65 5.58
CA PRO A 86 -11.11 7.94 4.77
C PRO A 86 -10.89 8.08 3.26
N GLU A 87 -10.42 9.23 2.79
CA GLU A 87 -10.19 9.49 1.37
C GLU A 87 -9.01 8.66 0.84
N SER A 88 -7.94 8.58 1.62
CA SER A 88 -6.76 7.76 1.31
C SER A 88 -7.12 6.27 1.25
N LEU A 89 -7.95 5.79 2.18
CA LEU A 89 -8.40 4.41 2.20
C LEU A 89 -9.38 4.08 1.08
N ALA A 90 -10.26 5.01 0.72
CA ALA A 90 -11.16 4.84 -0.43
C ALA A 90 -10.36 4.66 -1.73
N HIS A 91 -9.31 5.47 -1.94
CA HIS A 91 -8.45 5.34 -3.12
C HIS A 91 -7.73 3.98 -3.18
N ILE A 92 -7.20 3.49 -2.06
CA ILE A 92 -6.55 2.18 -2.01
C ILE A 92 -7.57 1.08 -2.26
N ARG A 93 -8.72 1.09 -1.55
CA ARG A 93 -9.78 0.09 -1.69
C ARG A 93 -10.32 0.01 -3.12
N ALA A 94 -10.50 1.14 -3.80
CA ALA A 94 -10.93 1.15 -5.20
C ALA A 94 -9.99 0.36 -6.13
N ARG A 95 -8.71 0.22 -5.78
CA ARG A 95 -7.72 -0.56 -6.54
C ARG A 95 -7.63 -2.02 -6.09
N VAL A 96 -7.90 -2.32 -4.82
CA VAL A 96 -7.77 -3.68 -4.25
C VAL A 96 -9.05 -4.50 -4.40
N VAL A 97 -10.22 -3.90 -4.18
CA VAL A 97 -11.50 -4.60 -4.13
C VAL A 97 -11.89 -5.22 -5.48
N PRO A 98 -11.69 -4.57 -6.64
CA PRO A 98 -11.96 -5.20 -7.93
C PRO A 98 -11.08 -6.43 -8.19
N ALA A 99 -9.81 -6.41 -7.77
CA ALA A 99 -8.90 -7.56 -7.89
C ALA A 99 -9.28 -8.73 -6.96
N LEU A 100 -10.17 -8.51 -6.00
CA LEU A 100 -10.73 -9.52 -5.11
C LEU A 100 -12.09 -10.06 -5.57
N GLN A 101 -12.82 -9.28 -6.38
CA GLN A 101 -14.15 -9.65 -6.89
C GLN A 101 -14.10 -10.21 -8.32
N GLY A 102 -13.10 -9.84 -9.12
CA GLY A 102 -12.79 -10.46 -10.40
C GLY A 102 -11.70 -11.50 -10.22
N GLY A 103 -12.07 -12.78 -10.26
CA GLY A 103 -11.09 -13.85 -10.41
C GLY A 103 -10.22 -13.61 -11.64
N LEU A 104 -8.95 -14.01 -11.55
CA LEU A 104 -8.02 -14.15 -12.67
C LEU A 104 -8.14 -13.00 -13.69
N ALA A 105 -7.57 -11.84 -13.37
CA ALA A 105 -7.25 -10.89 -14.42
C ALA A 105 -6.29 -11.62 -15.38
N GLU A 106 -6.81 -11.89 -16.59
CA GLU A 106 -6.08 -12.52 -17.67
C GLU A 106 -4.74 -11.82 -17.86
N ASP A 107 -3.70 -12.64 -17.91
CA ASP A 107 -2.36 -12.29 -18.35
C ASP A 107 -2.45 -11.78 -19.79
N GLN A 108 -2.66 -10.48 -19.96
CA GLN A 108 -2.40 -9.81 -21.23
C GLN A 108 -0.90 -9.61 -21.34
N THR A 109 -0.20 -10.70 -21.61
CA THR A 109 1.10 -10.65 -22.28
C THR A 109 0.82 -10.17 -23.70
N GLU A 110 0.96 -8.86 -23.94
CA GLU A 110 1.05 -8.32 -25.29
C GLU A 110 2.24 -8.98 -25.99
N GLU A 111 1.97 -9.72 -27.06
CA GLU A 111 2.99 -10.24 -27.97
C GLU A 111 3.83 -9.08 -28.51
N PRO A 112 5.17 -9.12 -28.44
CA PRO A 112 5.98 -8.22 -29.22
C PRO A 112 5.82 -8.59 -30.70
N THR A 113 5.21 -7.69 -31.46
CA THR A 113 5.17 -7.73 -32.91
C THR A 113 6.61 -7.72 -33.44
N SER A 114 7.08 -8.86 -33.94
CA SER A 114 8.32 -8.93 -34.72
C SER A 114 8.09 -8.22 -36.05
N LEU A 115 8.68 -7.03 -36.17
CA LEU A 115 9.00 -6.41 -37.45
C LEU A 115 10.19 -7.18 -38.04
N GLU A 116 9.96 -7.90 -39.14
CA GLU A 116 10.88 -8.05 -40.28
C GLU A 116 10.14 -8.64 -41.49
#